data_AF-A0A9R1C8Z4-F1
#
_entry.id   AF-A0A9R1C8Z4-F1
#
_cell.length_a   1.000
_cell.length_b   1.000
_cell.length_c   1.000
_cell.angle_alpha   90.00
_cell.angle_beta   90.00
_cell.angle_gamma   90.00
#
_symmetry.space_group_name_H-M   'P 1'
#
loop_
_entity.id
_entity.type
_entity.pdbx_description
1 polymer ?
#
loop_
_entity_poly.entity_id
_entity_poly.type
_entity_poly.pdbx_seq_one_letter_code
_entity_poly.pdbx_strand_id
1 'polypeptide(L)'
;MKWNVEFTKEFLRMAKPLWKRYRSLMDDLDEFRKSLTDDPFQGVVLQPGIRKIRMAIKSKGGGKSKGARIITLTFAVDEEKAKVVLLLIYDHNQADTVDRKMVKIVAQRLGYDVDDLQDEGKTK
;
A
#
# COMPACT_ATOMS: atom_id res chain seq x y z
N MET A 1 -17.93 2.95 9.69
CA MET A 1 -16.99 1.96 9.10
C MET A 1 -15.68 1.95 9.87
N LYS A 2 -15.22 0.78 10.32
CA LYS A 2 -13.98 0.53 11.04
C LYS A 2 -12.96 -0.05 10.07
N TRP A 3 -11.79 0.58 9.98
CA TRP A 3 -10.72 0.20 9.07
C TRP A 3 -9.66 -0.64 9.78
N ASN A 4 -9.33 -1.78 9.20
CA ASN A 4 -8.18 -2.59 9.60
C ASN A 4 -7.07 -2.49 8.55
N VAL A 5 -5.83 -2.33 9.01
CA VAL A 5 -4.66 -2.23 8.13
C VAL A 5 -3.73 -3.39 8.40
N GLU A 6 -3.47 -4.19 7.36
CA GLU A 6 -2.71 -5.44 7.43
C GLU A 6 -1.51 -5.43 6.47
N PHE A 7 -0.42 -6.07 6.89
CA PHE A 7 0.76 -6.25 6.05
C PHE A 7 0.83 -7.68 5.53
N THR A 8 1.02 -7.85 4.23
CA THR A 8 1.26 -9.20 3.67
C THR A 8 2.68 -9.67 3.97
N LYS A 9 2.89 -10.99 3.89
CA LYS A 9 4.23 -11.59 3.99
C LYS A 9 5.18 -11.03 2.92
N GLU A 10 4.66 -10.77 1.71
CA GLU A 10 5.44 -10.23 0.60
C GLU A 10 5.85 -8.78 0.86
N PHE A 11 4.94 -7.97 1.41
CA PHE A 11 5.26 -6.61 1.84
C PHE A 11 6.41 -6.60 2.86
N LEU A 12 6.31 -7.42 3.92
CA LEU A 12 7.35 -7.48 4.95
C LEU A 12 8.69 -7.94 4.39
N ARG A 13 8.67 -8.90 3.45
CA ARG A 13 9.87 -9.37 2.74
C ARG A 13 10.56 -8.23 1.97
N MET A 14 9.79 -7.40 1.27
CA MET A 14 10.31 -6.25 0.52
C MET A 14 10.69 -5.06 1.41
N ALA A 15 10.00 -4.88 2.54
CA ALA A 15 10.31 -3.83 3.51
C ALA A 15 11.64 -4.08 4.23
N LYS A 16 12.01 -5.35 4.47
CA LYS A 16 13.22 -5.73 5.21
C LYS A 16 14.53 -5.09 4.69
N PRO A 17 14.87 -5.15 3.39
CA PRO A 17 16.07 -4.46 2.88
C PRO A 17 15.96 -2.93 2.99
N LEU A 18 14.77 -2.36 2.85
CA LEU A 18 14.55 -0.91 3.01
C LEU A 18 14.75 -0.47 4.47
N TRP A 19 14.27 -1.27 5.43
CA TRP A 19 14.45 -1.02 6.86
C TRP A 19 15.94 -0.98 7.23
N LYS A 20 16.72 -1.95 6.74
CA LYS A 20 18.17 -1.95 6.94
C LYS A 20 18.87 -0.72 6.36
N ARG A 21 18.33 -0.15 5.28
CA ARG A 21 18.92 0.99 4.57
C ARG A 21 18.51 2.33 5.15
N TYR A 22 17.28 2.43 5.65
CA TYR A 22 16.66 3.69 6.04
C TYR A 22 16.18 3.62 7.49
N ARG A 23 16.92 4.29 8.38
CA ARG A 23 16.70 4.24 9.83
C ARG A 23 15.28 4.64 10.27
N SER A 24 14.61 5.54 9.52
CA SER A 24 13.28 6.04 9.90
C SER A 24 12.14 5.20 9.35
N LEU A 25 12.40 4.16 8.53
CA LEU A 25 11.35 3.49 7.78
C LEU A 25 10.26 2.89 8.67
N MET A 26 10.64 2.38 9.85
CA MET A 26 9.69 1.76 10.77
C MET A 26 8.72 2.80 11.34
N ASP A 27 9.25 3.93 11.83
CA ASP A 27 8.44 5.06 12.30
C ASP A 27 7.58 5.65 11.17
N ASP A 28 8.15 5.76 9.97
CA ASP A 28 7.45 6.26 8.77
C ASP A 28 6.28 5.33 8.38
N LEU A 29 6.45 4.01 8.52
CA LEU A 29 5.39 3.02 8.27
C LEU A 29 4.30 3.04 9.34
N ASP A 30 4.64 3.28 10.60
CA ASP A 30 3.66 3.41 11.68
C ASP A 30 2.80 4.67 11.50
N GLU A 31 3.40 5.80 11.13
CA GLU A 31 2.67 7.00 10.74
C GLU A 31 1.80 6.77 9.49
N PHE A 32 2.34 6.08 8.49
CA PHE A 32 1.61 5.74 7.28
C PHE A 32 0.40 4.85 7.57
N ARG A 33 0.53 3.88 8.47
CA ARG A 33 -0.55 3.01 8.91
C ARG A 33 -1.69 3.81 9.55
N LYS A 34 -1.36 4.78 10.42
CA LYS A 34 -2.38 5.68 11.03
C LYS A 34 -3.10 6.49 9.96
N SER A 35 -2.34 7.08 9.03
CA SER A 35 -2.90 7.80 7.88
C SER A 35 -3.87 6.95 7.04
N LEU A 36 -3.59 5.65 6.85
CA LEU A 36 -4.49 4.74 6.15
C LEU A 36 -5.78 4.42 6.92
N THR A 37 -5.73 4.40 8.24
CA THR A 37 -6.93 4.24 9.07
C THR A 37 -7.84 5.47 8.96
N ASP A 38 -7.27 6.66 8.82
CA ASP A 38 -8.00 7.93 8.70
C ASP A 38 -8.50 8.18 7.25
N ASP A 39 -7.66 7.91 6.26
CA ASP A 39 -7.97 8.01 4.82
C ASP A 39 -7.48 6.76 4.05
N PRO A 40 -8.31 5.73 3.92
CA PRO A 40 -7.97 4.47 3.26
C PRO A 40 -7.94 4.59 1.73
N PHE A 41 -8.49 5.66 1.16
CA PHE A 41 -8.61 5.88 -0.28
C PHE A 41 -7.55 6.85 -0.82
N GLN A 42 -6.52 7.18 -0.04
CA GLN A 42 -5.41 8.01 -0.49
C GLN A 42 -4.64 7.39 -1.66
N GLY A 43 -3.92 8.24 -2.40
CA GLY A 43 -3.07 7.81 -3.53
C GLY A 43 -3.81 7.75 -4.87
N VAL A 44 -3.22 7.00 -5.81
CA VAL A 44 -3.71 6.89 -7.19
C VAL A 44 -4.29 5.50 -7.43
N VAL A 45 -5.52 5.45 -7.95
CA VAL A 45 -6.16 4.21 -8.39
C VAL A 45 -5.38 3.62 -9.57
N LEU A 46 -4.93 2.37 -9.44
CA LEU A 46 -4.33 1.62 -10.54
C LEU A 46 -5.38 0.78 -11.26
N GLN A 47 -6.26 0.17 -10.48
CA GLN A 47 -7.42 -0.67 -10.83
C GLN A 47 -8.44 -0.56 -9.68
N PRO A 48 -9.72 -0.95 -9.88
CA PRO A 48 -10.71 -1.00 -8.80
C PRO A 48 -10.17 -1.67 -7.54
N GLY A 49 -10.24 -0.96 -6.40
CA GLY A 49 -9.73 -1.43 -5.10
C GLY A 49 -8.21 -1.61 -5.00
N ILE A 50 -7.43 -1.31 -6.04
CA ILE A 50 -5.96 -1.38 -6.05
C ILE A 50 -5.37 0.02 -6.19
N ARG A 51 -4.63 0.48 -5.17
CA ARG A 51 -4.07 1.83 -5.15
C ARG A 51 -2.55 1.83 -5.03
N LYS A 52 -1.94 2.88 -5.59
CA LYS A 52 -0.53 3.21 -5.43
C LYS A 52 -0.41 4.47 -4.57
N ILE A 53 0.29 4.34 -3.46
CA ILE A 53 0.46 5.42 -2.49
C ILE A 53 1.94 5.79 -2.38
N ARG A 54 2.21 7.09 -2.36
CA ARG A 54 3.57 7.64 -2.23
C ARG A 54 3.83 7.99 -0.78
N MET A 55 4.73 7.24 -0.14
CA MET A 55 5.15 7.45 1.24
C MET A 55 6.51 8.15 1.25
N ALA A 56 6.66 9.20 2.05
CA ALA A 56 7.98 9.76 2.30
C ALA A 56 8.79 8.80 3.19
N ILE A 57 10.09 8.70 2.95
CA ILE A 57 11.02 8.08 3.91
C ILE A 57 11.84 9.23 4.49
N LYS A 58 11.58 9.62 5.73
CA LYS A 58 12.12 10.86 6.31
C LYS A 58 13.65 10.88 6.27
N SER A 59 14.30 9.76 6.58
CA SER A 59 15.76 9.65 6.56
C SER A 59 16.39 9.81 5.18
N LYS A 60 15.62 9.80 4.09
CA LYS A 60 16.13 10.12 2.74
C LYS A 60 16.14 11.63 2.44
N GLY A 61 15.44 12.45 3.23
CA GLY A 61 15.41 13.91 3.08
C GLY A 61 14.76 14.44 1.79
N GLY A 62 14.20 13.57 0.94
CA GLY A 62 13.69 13.94 -0.38
C GLY A 62 12.15 14.00 -0.50
N GLY A 63 11.42 13.93 0.61
CA GLY A 63 9.95 13.91 0.62
C GLY A 63 9.33 12.73 -0.14
N LYS A 64 8.07 12.87 -0.57
CA LYS A 64 7.29 11.82 -1.25
C LYS A 64 7.78 11.49 -2.67
N SER A 65 8.64 12.31 -3.28
CA SER A 65 9.19 12.05 -4.62
C SER A 65 10.31 11.04 -4.59
N LYS A 66 11.16 11.08 -3.56
CA LYS A 66 12.29 10.16 -3.39
C LYS A 66 12.02 9.04 -2.36
N GLY A 67 10.82 8.95 -1.82
CA GLY A 67 10.43 7.95 -0.81
C GLY A 67 10.05 6.58 -1.41
N ALA A 68 9.18 5.86 -0.70
CA ALA A 68 8.65 4.57 -1.12
C ALA A 68 7.33 4.70 -1.87
N ARG A 69 7.05 3.70 -2.70
CA ARG A 69 5.74 3.44 -3.30
C ARG A 69 5.18 2.19 -2.66
N ILE A 70 3.94 2.28 -2.21
CA ILE A 70 3.20 1.17 -1.60
C ILE A 70 2.01 0.84 -2.48
N ILE A 71 1.80 -0.46 -2.74
CA ILE A 71 0.60 -0.97 -3.40
C ILE A 71 -0.34 -1.49 -2.32
N THR A 72 -1.58 -1.02 -2.33
CA THR A 72 -2.63 -1.45 -1.40
C THR A 72 -3.80 -2.09 -2.13
N LEU A 73 -4.48 -3.00 -1.43
CA LEU A 73 -5.76 -3.58 -1.82
C LEU A 73 -6.80 -3.18 -0.77
N THR A 74 -7.96 -2.70 -1.19
CA THR A 74 -9.04 -2.28 -0.30
C THR A 74 -10.22 -3.23 -0.43
N PHE A 75 -10.72 -3.74 0.68
CA PHE A 75 -11.86 -4.66 0.70
C PHE A 75 -12.93 -4.17 1.67
N ALA A 76 -14.18 -4.13 1.22
CA ALA A 76 -15.32 -4.13 2.12
C ALA A 76 -15.47 -5.54 2.72
N VAL A 77 -15.63 -5.64 4.04
CA VAL A 77 -15.83 -6.91 4.74
C VAL A 77 -17.31 -7.05 5.10
N ASP A 78 -17.89 -5.98 5.64
CA ASP A 78 -19.32 -5.82 5.90
C ASP A 78 -19.65 -4.30 5.89
N GLU A 79 -20.91 -3.93 6.13
CA GLU A 79 -21.37 -2.52 6.12
C GLU A 79 -20.60 -1.62 7.10
N GLU A 80 -20.08 -2.20 8.19
CA GLU A 80 -19.38 -1.47 9.23
C GLU A 80 -17.87 -1.71 9.24
N LYS A 81 -17.33 -2.64 8.43
CA LYS A 81 -15.92 -3.03 8.45
C LYS A 81 -15.33 -3.08 7.06
N ALA A 82 -14.14 -2.51 6.94
CA ALA A 82 -13.33 -2.61 5.75
C ALA A 82 -11.86 -2.82 6.11
N LYS A 83 -11.09 -3.36 5.17
CA LYS A 83 -9.66 -3.62 5.36
C LYS A 83 -8.82 -3.06 4.22
N VAL A 84 -7.66 -2.53 4.58
CA VAL A 84 -6.60 -2.14 3.66
C VAL A 84 -5.44 -3.11 3.84
N VAL A 85 -5.11 -3.83 2.77
CA VAL A 85 -4.00 -4.78 2.73
C VAL A 85 -2.82 -4.11 2.02
N LEU A 86 -1.69 -3.97 2.71
CA LEU A 86 -0.45 -3.51 2.11
C LEU A 86 0.24 -4.70 1.43
N LEU A 87 0.19 -4.70 0.10
CA LEU A 87 0.62 -5.81 -0.73
C LEU A 87 2.13 -5.74 -1.04
N LEU A 88 2.60 -4.60 -1.53
CA LEU A 88 3.99 -4.41 -1.98
C LEU A 88 4.53 -3.06 -1.50
N ILE A 89 5.84 -2.99 -1.27
CA ILE A 89 6.59 -1.74 -1.05
C ILE A 89 7.87 -1.76 -1.86
N TYR A 90 8.21 -0.65 -2.48
CA TYR A 90 9.47 -0.49 -3.20
C TYR A 90 9.95 0.94 -3.12
N ASP A 91 11.27 1.12 -3.18
CA ASP A 91 11.88 2.43 -3.31
C ASP A 91 11.64 2.98 -4.73
N HIS A 92 11.41 4.29 -4.86
CA HIS A 92 11.37 4.95 -6.17
C HIS A 92 12.52 4.53 -7.08
N ASN A 93 13.73 4.50 -6.54
CA ASN A 93 14.95 4.31 -7.32
C ASN A 93 15.16 2.84 -7.73
N GLN A 94 14.31 1.92 -7.27
CA GLN A 94 14.41 0.49 -7.60
C GLN A 94 13.45 0.05 -8.70
N ALA A 95 12.33 0.75 -8.87
CA ALA A 95 11.37 0.48 -9.93
C ALA A 95 10.53 1.72 -10.22
N ASP A 96 10.47 2.11 -11.50
CA ASP A 96 9.71 3.28 -11.94
C ASP A 96 8.19 3.00 -11.98
N THR A 97 7.81 1.79 -12.41
CA THR A 97 6.41 1.37 -12.56
C THR A 97 6.25 -0.10 -12.18
N VAL A 98 5.22 -0.41 -11.39
CA VAL A 98 4.79 -1.78 -11.13
C VAL A 98 3.72 -2.16 -12.15
N ASP A 99 3.92 -3.29 -12.83
CA ASP A 99 2.95 -3.84 -13.78
C ASP A 99 1.68 -4.28 -13.04
N ARG A 100 0.53 -3.75 -13.49
CA ARG A 100 -0.81 -4.10 -13.03
C ARG A 100 -1.09 -5.60 -13.08
N LYS A 101 -0.63 -6.29 -14.11
CA LYS A 101 -0.78 -7.75 -14.24
C LYS A 101 0.00 -8.47 -13.14
N MET A 102 1.21 -8.01 -12.84
CA MET A 102 2.03 -8.58 -11.77
C MET A 102 1.41 -8.36 -10.40
N VAL A 103 0.81 -7.19 -10.14
CA VAL A 103 0.08 -6.93 -8.88
C VAL A 103 -1.04 -7.96 -8.68
N LYS A 104 -1.85 -8.18 -9.72
CA LYS A 104 -2.94 -9.16 -9.69
C LYS A 104 -2.44 -10.57 -9.42
N ILE A 105 -1.40 -11.02 -10.13
CA ILE A 105 -0.78 -12.34 -9.93
C ILE A 105 -0.28 -12.49 -8.49
N VAL A 106 0.40 -11.49 -7.94
CA VAL A 106 0.90 -11.55 -6.56
C VAL A 106 -0.24 -11.59 -5.56
N ALA A 107 -1.28 -10.79 -5.75
CA ALA A 107 -2.46 -10.79 -4.88
C ALA A 107 -3.16 -12.15 -4.85
N GLN A 108 -3.45 -12.72 -6.03
CA GLN A 108 -4.08 -14.04 -6.17
C GLN A 108 -3.20 -15.15 -5.56
N ARG A 109 -1.87 -15.11 -5.78
CA ARG A 109 -0.92 -16.06 -5.15
C ARG A 109 -0.93 -16.00 -3.63
N LEU A 110 -1.22 -14.83 -3.05
CA LEU A 110 -1.33 -14.64 -1.61
C LEU A 110 -2.73 -14.93 -1.07
N GLY A 111 -3.67 -15.38 -1.92
CA GLY A 111 -5.04 -15.73 -1.54
C GLY A 111 -6.01 -14.56 -1.48
N TYR A 112 -5.66 -13.42 -2.09
CA TYR A 112 -6.57 -12.29 -2.23
C TYR A 112 -7.30 -12.38 -3.57
N ASP A 113 -8.62 -12.46 -3.51
CA ASP A 113 -9.47 -12.29 -4.69
C ASP A 113 -9.51 -10.80 -5.04
N VAL A 114 -9.10 -10.46 -6.25
CA VAL A 114 -9.03 -9.07 -6.71
C VAL A 114 -9.96 -8.79 -7.90
N ASP A 115 -10.72 -9.78 -8.35
CA ASP A 115 -11.56 -9.68 -9.54
C ASP A 115 -12.83 -8.87 -9.25
N ASP A 116 -13.37 -8.99 -8.04
CA ASP A 116 -14.60 -8.31 -7.60
C ASP A 116 -14.33 -7.04 -6.78
N LEU A 117 -13.10 -6.53 -6.79
CA LEU A 117 -12.78 -5.30 -6.08
C LEU A 117 -13.52 -4.10 -6.68
N GLN A 118 -14.12 -3.29 -5.81
CA GLN A 118 -14.80 -2.06 -6.17
C GLN A 118 -14.14 -0.87 -5.45
N ASP A 119 -14.17 0.30 -6.09
CA ASP A 119 -13.78 1.54 -5.45
C ASP A 119 -15.02 2.22 -4.85
N GLU A 120 -15.25 2.01 -3.55
CA GLU A 120 -16.24 2.79 -2.81
C GLU A 120 -15.64 4.14 -2.37
N GLY A 121 -15.55 5.10 -3.31
CA GLY A 121 -15.28 6.53 -3.03
C GLY A 121 -13.88 7.04 -3.42
N LYS A 122 -13.69 8.30 -3.84
CA LYS A 122 -14.61 9.36 -4.27
C LYS A 122 -14.53 9.48 -5.79
N THR A 123 -15.68 9.32 -6.47
CA THR A 123 -15.94 10.03 -7.72
C THR A 123 -15.74 11.51 -7.41
N LYS A 124 -14.80 12.15 -8.11
CA LYS A 124 -14.81 13.60 -8.23
C LYS A 124 -15.86 13.98 -9.25
#